data_AF-A0A7W1TRT6-F1
#
_entry.id   AF-A0A7W1TRT6-F1
#
_cell.length_a   1.000
_cell.length_b   1.000
_cell.length_c   1.000
_cell.angle_alpha   90.00
_cell.angle_beta   90.00
_cell.angle_gamma   90.00
#
_symmetry.space_group_name_H-M   'P 1'
#
loop_
_entity.id
_entity.type
_entity.pdbx_description
1 polymer ?
#
loop_
_entity_poly.entity_id
_entity_poly.type
_entity_poly.pdbx_seq_one_letter_code
_entity_poly.pdbx_strand_id
1 'polypeptide(L)'
;MLKSLQAFRVPQVFILLLSMTYRYIFLFLHSANSMLEVRKSRVVGRGTGNDHRRWISNALMSQMNRSFKMSSDVYSAMLARGFTGTVRTYSTYQLTPADWLALGSAVIAAAVTIILGRIVP
;
A
#
# COMPACT_ATOMS: atom_id res chain seq x y z
N MET A 1 -6.95 6.89 -3.38
CA MET A 1 -5.50 7.15 -3.56
C MET A 1 -4.92 6.45 -4.80
N LEU A 2 -5.00 5.12 -4.95
CA LEU A 2 -4.41 4.47 -6.13
C LEU A 2 -5.02 4.86 -7.49
N LYS A 3 -6.31 5.22 -7.54
CA LYS A 3 -6.93 5.73 -8.77
C LYS A 3 -6.26 7.02 -9.26
N SER A 4 -5.75 7.86 -8.35
CA SER A 4 -5.05 9.09 -8.70
C SER A 4 -3.75 8.81 -9.49
N LEU A 5 -3.11 7.64 -9.31
CA LEU A 5 -1.97 7.23 -10.16
C LEU A 5 -2.37 6.95 -11.62
N GLN A 6 -3.65 6.66 -11.90
CA GLN A 6 -4.13 6.58 -13.30
C GLN A 6 -4.07 7.94 -13.98
N ALA A 7 -4.30 9.04 -13.24
CA ALA A 7 -4.17 10.40 -13.78
C ALA A 7 -2.70 10.73 -14.13
N PHE A 8 -1.74 10.11 -13.44
CA PHE A 8 -0.31 10.19 -13.74
C PHE A 8 0.17 9.22 -14.85
N ARG A 9 -0.75 8.60 -15.62
CA ARG A 9 -0.46 7.66 -16.72
C ARG A 9 0.39 6.44 -16.32
N VAL A 10 0.32 6.02 -15.06
CA VAL A 10 1.03 4.81 -14.61
C VAL A 10 0.40 3.56 -15.23
N PRO A 11 1.19 2.60 -15.76
CA PRO A 11 0.66 1.36 -16.33
C PRO A 11 -0.19 0.57 -15.34
N GLN A 12 -1.24 -0.07 -15.83
CA GLN A 12 -2.26 -0.73 -15.01
C GLN A 12 -1.72 -1.85 -14.11
N VAL A 13 -0.63 -2.51 -14.54
CA VAL A 13 0.06 -3.56 -13.77
C VAL A 13 0.61 -3.00 -12.45
N PHE A 14 1.17 -1.79 -12.44
CA PHE A 14 1.67 -1.20 -11.19
C PHE A 14 0.54 -0.87 -10.21
N ILE A 15 -0.60 -0.40 -10.74
CA ILE A 15 -1.78 -0.12 -9.92
C ILE A 15 -2.34 -1.41 -9.31
N LEU A 16 -2.36 -2.50 -10.08
CA LEU A 16 -2.72 -3.84 -9.59
C LEU A 16 -1.80 -4.28 -8.46
N LEU A 17 -0.48 -4.25 -8.69
CA LEU A 17 0.52 -4.66 -7.72
C LEU A 17 0.38 -3.86 -6.42
N LEU A 18 0.33 -2.53 -6.53
CA LEU A 18 0.20 -1.66 -5.37
C LEU A 18 -1.15 -1.85 -4.65
N SER A 19 -2.23 -2.12 -5.39
CA SER A 19 -3.55 -2.38 -4.80
C SER A 19 -3.54 -3.67 -3.99
N MET A 20 -2.90 -4.72 -4.49
CA MET A 20 -2.79 -5.99 -3.78
C MET A 20 -1.86 -5.86 -2.59
N THR A 21 -0.72 -5.18 -2.75
CA THR A 21 0.18 -4.87 -1.63
C THR A 21 -0.56 -4.12 -0.52
N TYR A 22 -1.32 -3.07 -0.85
CA TYR A 22 -2.10 -2.31 0.13
C TYR A 22 -3.18 -3.18 0.81
N ARG A 23 -3.86 -4.05 0.06
CA ARG A 23 -4.88 -4.95 0.60
C ARG A 23 -4.29 -5.97 1.59
N TYR A 24 -3.09 -6.49 1.32
CA TYR A 24 -2.50 -7.61 2.07
C TYR A 24 -1.45 -7.20 3.10
N ILE A 25 -0.97 -5.96 3.10
CA ILE A 25 0.06 -5.51 4.06
C ILE A 25 -0.40 -5.68 5.51
N PHE A 26 -1.66 -5.36 5.83
CA PHE A 26 -2.22 -5.52 7.18
C PHE A 26 -2.36 -6.99 7.58
N LEU A 27 -2.71 -7.86 6.64
CA LEU A 27 -2.78 -9.31 6.87
C LEU A 27 -1.39 -9.87 7.22
N PHE A 28 -0.38 -9.49 6.44
CA PHE A 28 0.99 -9.92 6.69
C PHE A 28 1.54 -9.34 7.98
N LEU A 29 1.23 -8.07 8.29
CA LEU A 29 1.61 -7.43 9.54
C LEU A 29 0.99 -8.13 10.75
N HIS A 30 -0.30 -8.48 10.68
CA HIS A 30 -0.97 -9.25 11.73
C HIS A 30 -0.30 -10.60 11.96
N SER A 31 -0.04 -11.36 10.89
CA SER A 31 0.69 -12.65 10.95
C SER A 31 2.08 -12.49 11.59
N ALA A 32 2.84 -11.47 11.18
CA ALA A 32 4.16 -11.20 11.74
C ALA A 32 4.10 -10.84 13.23
N ASN A 33 3.13 -10.03 13.65
CA ASN A 33 2.91 -9.70 15.05
C ASN A 33 2.54 -10.93 15.88
N SER A 34 1.66 -11.80 15.38
CA SER A 34 1.33 -13.06 16.06
C SER A 34 2.56 -13.95 16.24
N MET A 35 3.45 -14.03 15.24
CA MET A 35 4.72 -14.78 15.38
C MET A 35 5.60 -14.21 16.49
N LEU A 36 5.70 -12.88 16.60
CA LEU A 36 6.45 -12.20 17.65
C LEU A 36 5.82 -12.43 19.04
N GLU A 37 4.50 -12.38 19.13
CA GLU A 37 3.75 -12.61 20.37
C GLU A 37 3.91 -14.04 20.88
N VAL A 38 3.77 -15.04 20.00
CA VAL A 38 4.03 -16.45 20.32
C VAL A 38 5.46 -16.63 20.83
N ARG A 39 6.44 -15.97 20.21
CA ARG A 39 7.83 -16.03 20.66
C ARG A 39 7.99 -15.43 22.05
N LYS A 40 7.40 -14.26 22.31
CA LYS A 40 7.43 -13.60 23.63
C LYS A 40 6.80 -14.48 24.71
N SER A 41 5.72 -15.20 24.39
CA SER A 41 5.04 -16.10 25.33
C SER A 41 5.87 -17.35 25.67
N ARG A 42 6.60 -17.92 24.69
CA ARG A 42 7.34 -19.18 24.88
C ARG A 42 8.76 -19.01 25.44
N VAL A 43 9.36 -17.83 25.32
CA VAL A 43 10.76 -17.60 25.70
C VAL A 43 10.83 -16.80 26.99
N VAL A 44 11.25 -17.46 28.08
CA VAL A 44 11.58 -16.81 29.36
C VAL A 44 13.10 -16.58 29.40
N GLY A 45 13.52 -15.31 29.33
CA GLY A 45 14.95 -14.92 29.38
C GLY A 45 15.55 -14.39 28.07
N ARG A 46 16.83 -14.02 28.08
CA ARG A 46 17.56 -13.50 26.92
C ARG A 46 18.21 -14.65 26.14
N GLY A 47 17.74 -14.90 24.92
CA GLY A 47 18.42 -15.79 23.99
C GLY A 47 19.71 -15.17 23.44
N THR A 48 20.66 -16.01 23.00
CA THR A 48 21.91 -15.57 22.38
C THR A 48 21.63 -14.85 21.05
N GLY A 49 22.50 -13.92 20.65
CA GLY A 49 22.35 -13.17 19.39
C GLY A 49 22.24 -14.08 18.14
N ASN A 50 22.90 -15.23 18.15
CA ASN A 50 22.80 -16.24 17.10
C ASN A 50 21.40 -16.86 17.02
N ASP A 51 20.79 -17.20 18.16
CA ASP A 51 19.44 -17.77 18.21
C ASP A 51 18.39 -16.76 17.74
N HIS A 52 18.61 -15.48 18.02
CA HIS A 52 17.74 -14.42 17.52
C HIS A 52 17.78 -14.31 16.00
N ARG A 53 18.99 -14.32 15.41
CA ARG A 53 19.17 -14.27 13.94
C ARG A 53 18.54 -15.48 13.27
N ARG A 54 18.76 -16.69 13.81
CA ARG A 54 18.15 -17.94 13.33
C ARG A 54 16.63 -17.90 13.40
N TRP A 55 16.07 -17.36 14.49
CA TRP A 55 14.63 -17.23 14.61
C TRP A 55 14.06 -16.23 13.59
N ILE A 56 14.70 -15.07 13.41
CA ILE A 56 14.26 -14.06 12.42
C ILE A 56 14.30 -14.64 11.01
N SER A 57 15.38 -15.33 10.62
CA SER A 57 15.48 -15.93 9.28
C SER A 57 14.36 -16.95 9.04
N ASN A 58 14.04 -17.77 10.05
CA ASN A 58 12.96 -18.76 9.95
C ASN A 58 11.58 -18.09 9.87
N ALA A 59 11.35 -17.03 10.66
CA ALA A 59 10.09 -16.28 10.63
C ALA A 59 9.88 -15.59 9.26
N LEU A 60 10.92 -14.92 8.75
CA LEU A 60 10.90 -14.29 7.43
C LEU A 60 10.67 -15.32 6.31
N MET A 61 11.38 -16.46 6.36
CA MET A 61 11.22 -17.52 5.37
C MET A 61 9.80 -18.10 5.37
N SER A 62 9.24 -18.37 6.55
CA SER A 62 7.85 -18.84 6.70
C SER A 62 6.85 -17.84 6.14
N GLN A 63 7.01 -16.56 6.46
CA GLN A 63 6.14 -15.49 5.97
C GLN A 63 6.25 -15.32 4.44
N MET A 64 7.46 -15.40 3.91
CA MET A 64 7.73 -15.31 2.47
C MET A 64 7.11 -16.48 1.70
N ASN A 65 7.21 -17.70 2.22
CA ASN A 65 6.59 -18.86 1.58
C ASN A 65 5.05 -18.72 1.54
N ARG A 66 4.45 -18.19 2.63
CA ARG A 66 3.02 -17.88 2.68
C ARG A 66 2.63 -16.80 1.68
N SER A 67 3.40 -15.73 1.54
CA SER A 67 3.09 -14.65 0.60
C SER A 67 3.17 -15.12 -0.85
N PHE A 68 4.16 -15.96 -1.21
CA PHE A 68 4.25 -16.55 -2.55
C PHE A 68 3.06 -17.48 -2.86
N LYS A 69 2.73 -18.38 -1.93
CA LYS A 69 1.57 -19.25 -2.08
C LYS A 69 0.28 -18.44 -2.23
N MET A 70 0.09 -17.44 -1.37
CA MET A 70 -1.06 -16.54 -1.43
C MET A 70 -1.13 -15.80 -2.76
N SER A 71 0.00 -15.35 -3.30
CA SER A 71 0.03 -14.67 -4.60
C SER A 71 -0.46 -15.59 -5.73
N SER A 72 -0.06 -16.86 -5.72
CA SER A 72 -0.54 -17.87 -6.68
C SER A 72 -2.04 -18.15 -6.50
N ASP A 73 -2.49 -18.34 -5.26
CA ASP A 73 -3.89 -18.63 -4.94
C ASP A 73 -4.81 -17.45 -5.32
N VAL A 74 -4.37 -16.23 -5.06
CA VAL A 74 -5.10 -15.02 -5.44
C VAL A 74 -5.12 -14.85 -6.96
N TYR A 75 -4.00 -15.09 -7.63
CA TYR A 75 -3.93 -14.99 -9.10
C TYR A 75 -4.84 -16.03 -9.78
N SER A 76 -4.83 -17.28 -9.32
CA SER A 76 -5.74 -18.32 -9.84
C SER A 76 -7.21 -17.98 -9.59
N ALA A 77 -7.54 -17.45 -8.40
CA ALA A 77 -8.89 -16.96 -8.11
C ALA A 77 -9.31 -15.75 -8.97
N MET A 78 -8.36 -14.88 -9.33
CA MET A 78 -8.60 -13.79 -10.28
C MET A 78 -8.95 -14.34 -11.66
N LEU A 79 -8.17 -15.31 -12.17
CA LEU A 79 -8.45 -15.95 -13.46
C LEU A 79 -9.82 -16.63 -13.47
N ALA A 80 -10.18 -17.36 -12.41
CA ALA A 80 -11.49 -18.00 -12.29
C ALA A 80 -12.67 -17.00 -12.31
N ARG A 81 -12.44 -15.75 -11.90
CA ARG A 81 -13.43 -14.66 -11.93
C ARG A 81 -13.41 -13.87 -13.25
N GLY A 82 -12.65 -14.31 -14.25
CA GLY A 82 -12.57 -13.68 -15.56
C GLY A 82 -11.59 -12.50 -15.62
N PHE A 83 -10.50 -12.53 -14.87
CA PHE A 83 -9.49 -11.48 -14.91
C PHE A 83 -8.79 -11.39 -16.28
N THR A 84 -8.91 -10.24 -16.94
CA THR A 84 -8.38 -9.97 -18.29
C THR A 84 -7.06 -9.18 -18.30
N GLY A 85 -6.35 -9.09 -17.16
CA GLY A 85 -5.15 -8.27 -17.02
C GLY A 85 -5.43 -6.81 -16.66
N THR A 86 -6.70 -6.40 -16.64
CA THR A 86 -7.11 -5.04 -16.31
C THR A 86 -7.84 -5.00 -14.96
N VAL A 87 -7.37 -4.14 -14.06
CA VAL A 87 -8.05 -3.85 -12.78
C VAL A 87 -9.12 -2.79 -13.02
N ARG A 88 -10.39 -3.19 -12.87
CA ARG A 88 -11.53 -2.27 -12.88
C ARG A 88 -11.74 -1.70 -11.48
N THR A 89 -11.45 -0.41 -11.32
CA THR A 89 -11.66 0.29 -10.04
C THR A 89 -13.07 0.88 -10.01
N TYR A 90 -13.98 0.30 -9.22
CA TYR A 90 -15.33 0.82 -8.98
C TYR A 90 -15.33 1.98 -7.96
N SER A 91 -14.51 3.00 -8.19
CA SER A 91 -14.49 4.21 -7.34
C SER A 91 -15.00 5.37 -8.16
N THR A 92 -16.26 5.76 -7.93
CA THR A 92 -16.83 7.04 -8.35
C THR A 92 -16.19 8.13 -7.51
N TYR A 93 -15.44 9.02 -8.15
CA TYR A 93 -14.88 10.20 -7.48
C TYR A 93 -15.98 11.25 -7.47
N GLN A 94 -16.60 11.49 -6.32
CA GLN A 94 -17.53 12.60 -6.15
C GLN A 94 -16.74 13.75 -5.53
N LEU A 95 -16.62 14.85 -6.29
CA LEU A 95 -16.02 16.08 -5.78
C LEU A 95 -16.93 16.63 -4.69
N THR A 96 -16.37 16.80 -3.50
CA THR A 96 -17.10 17.42 -2.39
C THR A 96 -17.03 18.95 -2.52
N PRO A 97 -18.00 19.72 -2.00
CA PRO A 97 -17.95 21.18 -2.06
C PRO A 97 -16.72 21.77 -1.37
N ALA A 98 -16.14 21.07 -0.39
CA ALA A 98 -14.87 21.43 0.25
C ALA A 98 -13.68 21.37 -0.72
N ASP A 99 -13.67 20.43 -1.68
CA ASP A 99 -12.63 20.36 -2.71
C ASP A 99 -12.69 21.59 -3.64
N TRP A 100 -13.88 22.13 -3.85
CA TRP A 100 -14.09 23.32 -4.68
C TRP A 100 -13.57 24.59 -3.99
N LEU A 101 -13.82 24.73 -2.69
CA LEU A 101 -13.27 25.83 -1.88
C LEU A 101 -11.74 25.75 -1.79
N ALA A 102 -11.18 24.54 -1.63
CA ALA A 102 -9.73 24.33 -1.61
C ALA A 102 -9.08 24.63 -2.97
N LEU A 103 -9.73 24.29 -4.09
CA LEU A 103 -9.28 24.69 -5.42
C LEU A 103 -9.31 26.21 -5.61
N GLY A 104 -10.40 26.86 -5.19
CA GLY A 104 -10.54 28.31 -5.26
C GLY A 104 -9.45 29.03 -4.48
N SER A 105 -9.18 28.61 -3.23
CA SER A 105 -8.13 29.22 -2.41
C SER A 105 -6.72 29.00 -2.98
N ALA A 106 -6.44 27.82 -3.54
CA ALA A 106 -5.15 27.53 -4.18
C ALA A 106 -4.92 28.40 -5.43
N VAL A 107 -5.94 28.60 -6.27
CA VAL A 107 -5.85 29.47 -7.46
C VAL A 107 -5.63 30.92 -7.05
N ILE A 108 -6.34 31.40 -6.03
CA ILE A 108 -6.16 32.77 -5.50
C ILE A 108 -4.75 32.95 -4.96
N ALA A 109 -4.25 32.01 -4.15
CA ALA A 109 -2.89 32.07 -3.62
C ALA A 109 -1.84 32.11 -4.74
N ALA A 110 -1.99 31.25 -5.76
CA ALA A 110 -1.09 31.26 -6.92
C ALA A 110 -1.14 32.59 -7.69
N ALA A 111 -2.33 33.14 -7.94
CA ALA A 111 -2.48 34.44 -8.59
C ALA A 111 -1.83 35.57 -7.78
N VAL A 112 -2.01 35.58 -6.46
CA VAL A 112 -1.39 36.57 -5.56
C VAL A 112 0.14 36.46 -5.63
N THR A 113 0.71 35.26 -5.61
CA THR A 113 2.17 35.09 -5.72
C THR A 113 2.74 35.58 -7.05
N ILE A 114 2.04 35.34 -8.17
CA ILE A 114 2.46 35.81 -9.50
C ILE A 114 2.37 37.33 -9.61
N ILE A 115 1.33 37.94 -9.03
CA ILE A 115 1.14 39.39 -9.04
C ILE A 115 2.19 40.09 -8.16
N LEU A 116 2.48 39.55 -6.96
CA LEU A 116 3.55 40.06 -6.11
C LEU A 116 4.93 39.95 -6.78
N GLY A 117 5.23 38.82 -7.42
CA GLY A 117 6.50 38.61 -8.13
C GLY A 117 6.64 39.46 -9.41
N ARG A 118 5.54 40.02 -9.93
CA ARG A 118 5.55 40.98 -11.04
C ARG A 118 5.64 42.44 -10.56
N ILE A 119 5.28 42.71 -9.30
CA ILE A 119 5.29 44.05 -8.69
C ILE A 119 6.62 44.36 -7.99
N VAL A 120 7.34 43.33 -7.52
CA VAL A 120 8.67 43.46 -6.92
C VAL A 120 9.72 43.06 -7.98
N PRO A 121 10.46 44.00 -8.60
CA PRO A 121 11.61 43.67 -9.43
C PRO A 121 12.78 43.11 -8.61
#